data_AF-A0A931T0Q8-F1
#
_entry.id   AF-A0A931T0Q8-F1
#
_cell.length_a   1.000
_cell.length_b   1.000
_cell.length_c   1.000
_cell.angle_alpha   90.00
_cell.angle_beta   90.00
_cell.angle_gamma   90.00
#
_symmetry.space_group_name_H-M   'P 1'
#
loop_
_entity.id
_entity.type
_entity.pdbx_description
1 polymer ?
#
loop_
_entity_poly.entity_id
_entity_poly.type
_entity_poly.pdbx_seq_one_letter_code
_entity_poly.pdbx_strand_id
1 'polypeptide(L)'
;MRAYRGHWGRALATGLVWGGIAVFLSVVGMVKTFAEREIVAGVISLGQTLLLLTGLAAGYQASRRHGEGMAPAMLRGVLAGAGSGAAVAALVALGSVLDLRTVLINASPELFALLTFGRGTAGAGLLILAGAATGAAGAATVLLPAWARRPAMTGLTCVLFLGLFQELLQLLLVEGRVVSPIRAFLFAANGLSSGGALTVFLVTLGASAAWTRWSPAARERFGQLPAPQRRSLGFLGLGLGVTALLLVPTVAGPFLSQVLVLVGLFALLGLGLNVVVGFAGMLDLGYVAFFAIGAYTVGLLTSTGDHGIAQLSFWAAVPIVMVVSLTAGVLLGIPVLKTRGDYLAIVTMGFGEIIRLLVLSDFLRPWLGGSQGVLGIPKPMMWGFEFRGPEQLFYLTLV
;
A
#
# COMPACT_ATOMS: atom_id res chain seq x y z
N MET A 1 47.73 4.69 17.47
CA MET A 1 47.13 3.33 17.50
C MET A 1 45.88 3.16 18.37
N ARG A 2 45.56 4.02 19.36
CA ARG A 2 44.32 3.90 20.18
C ARG A 2 43.02 4.29 19.45
N ALA A 3 43.08 5.13 18.40
CA ALA A 3 41.89 5.51 17.63
C ALA A 3 41.31 4.36 16.78
N TYR A 4 42.15 3.47 16.23
CA TYR A 4 41.70 2.40 15.31
C TYR A 4 40.93 1.25 15.99
N ARG A 5 41.23 0.90 17.25
CA ARG A 5 40.52 -0.19 17.96
C ARG A 5 39.05 0.13 18.22
N GLY A 6 38.69 1.41 18.35
CA GLY A 6 37.32 1.84 18.60
C GLY A 6 36.35 1.61 17.45
N HIS A 7 36.84 1.47 16.21
CA HIS A 7 35.96 1.35 15.04
C HIS A 7 35.52 -0.09 14.76
N TRP A 8 36.40 -1.08 14.99
CA TRP A 8 36.08 -2.50 14.80
C TRP A 8 35.09 -3.03 15.83
N GLY A 9 35.28 -2.65 17.11
CA GLY A 9 34.33 -3.00 18.17
C GLY A 9 32.93 -2.45 17.91
N ARG A 10 32.83 -1.24 17.32
CA ARG A 10 31.54 -0.66 16.94
C ARG A 10 30.90 -1.38 15.75
N ALA A 11 31.67 -1.83 14.76
CA ALA A 11 31.15 -2.60 13.62
C ALA A 11 30.54 -3.94 14.09
N LEU A 12 31.23 -4.62 15.02
CA LEU A 12 30.70 -5.82 15.67
C LEU A 12 29.46 -5.51 16.51
N ALA A 13 29.46 -4.42 17.28
CA ALA A 13 28.29 -4.01 18.05
C ALA A 13 27.07 -3.73 17.14
N THR A 14 27.26 -3.04 16.01
CA THR A 14 26.18 -2.84 15.03
C THR A 14 25.71 -4.16 14.42
N GLY A 15 26.64 -5.09 14.13
CA GLY A 15 26.31 -6.42 13.66
C GLY A 15 25.47 -7.22 14.66
N LEU A 16 25.83 -7.16 15.94
CA LEU A 16 25.09 -7.83 17.01
C LEU A 16 23.71 -7.22 17.25
N VAL A 17 23.54 -5.90 17.13
CA VAL A 17 22.23 -5.24 17.24
C VAL A 17 21.29 -5.73 16.13
N TRP A 18 21.76 -5.69 14.87
CA TRP A 18 20.99 -6.19 13.73
C TRP A 18 20.79 -7.71 13.77
N GLY A 19 21.77 -8.44 14.30
CA GLY A 19 21.65 -9.87 14.58
C GLY A 19 20.60 -10.18 15.64
N GLY A 20 20.51 -9.37 16.69
CA GLY A 20 19.45 -9.46 17.71
C GLY A 20 18.07 -9.21 17.11
N ILE A 21 17.95 -8.24 16.19
CA ILE A 21 16.72 -8.03 15.40
C ILE A 21 16.42 -9.28 14.56
N ALA A 22 17.39 -9.84 13.83
CA ALA A 22 17.20 -11.04 13.02
C ALA A 22 16.76 -12.27 13.84
N VAL A 23 17.34 -12.44 15.03
CA VAL A 23 16.95 -13.46 16.02
C VAL A 23 15.53 -13.21 16.50
N PHE A 24 15.18 -11.97 16.84
CA PHE A 24 13.83 -11.61 17.24
C PHE A 24 12.80 -11.88 16.12
N LEU A 25 13.06 -11.47 14.88
CA LEU A 25 12.20 -11.76 13.72
C LEU A 25 11.99 -13.26 13.52
N SER A 26 13.04 -14.06 13.73
CA SER A 26 13.00 -15.52 13.66
C SER A 26 12.13 -16.11 14.77
N VAL A 27 12.38 -15.70 16.02
CA VAL A 27 11.72 -16.22 17.22
C VAL A 27 10.26 -15.77 17.34
N VAL A 28 9.88 -14.61 16.80
CA VAL A 28 8.48 -14.18 16.72
C VAL A 28 7.70 -14.97 15.68
N GLY A 29 8.38 -15.73 14.81
CA GLY A 29 7.76 -16.56 13.78
C GLY A 29 7.61 -15.87 12.43
N MET A 30 7.97 -14.58 12.32
CA MET A 30 7.86 -13.83 11.05
C MET A 30 8.65 -14.50 9.93
N VAL A 31 9.88 -14.94 10.18
CA VAL A 31 10.71 -15.59 9.15
C VAL A 31 10.06 -16.87 8.62
N LYS A 32 9.44 -17.66 9.50
CA LYS A 32 8.75 -18.90 9.12
C LYS A 32 7.47 -18.60 8.32
N THR A 33 6.59 -17.76 8.87
CA THR A 33 5.31 -17.42 8.21
C THR A 33 5.52 -16.76 6.86
N PHE A 34 6.51 -15.88 6.72
CA PHE A 34 6.81 -15.25 5.44
C PHE A 34 7.65 -16.10 4.49
N ALA A 35 8.15 -17.26 4.90
CA ALA A 35 8.88 -18.12 3.98
C ALA A 35 7.97 -18.82 2.97
N GLU A 36 6.68 -18.93 3.24
CA GLU A 36 5.67 -19.45 2.30
C GLU A 36 5.44 -18.52 1.10
N ARG A 37 5.80 -17.24 1.22
CA ARG A 37 5.66 -16.24 0.16
C ARG A 37 7.00 -16.01 -0.52
N GLU A 38 7.08 -16.20 -1.83
CA GLU A 38 8.29 -15.94 -2.61
C GLU A 38 8.27 -14.53 -3.18
N ILE A 39 9.38 -13.80 -3.08
CA ILE A 39 9.53 -12.52 -3.78
C ILE A 39 9.95 -12.77 -5.22
N VAL A 40 10.92 -13.66 -5.42
CA VAL A 40 11.32 -14.17 -6.73
C VAL A 40 11.15 -15.67 -6.70
N ALA A 41 10.29 -16.16 -7.59
CA ALA A 41 9.81 -17.54 -7.56
C ALA A 41 10.97 -18.53 -7.70
N GLY A 42 11.05 -19.49 -6.77
CA GLY A 42 12.11 -20.49 -6.71
C GLY A 42 13.52 -19.97 -6.42
N VAL A 43 13.69 -18.67 -6.07
CA VAL A 43 14.99 -18.07 -5.79
C VAL A 43 15.08 -17.56 -4.36
N ILE A 44 14.13 -16.72 -3.93
CA ILE A 44 14.21 -16.05 -2.62
C ILE A 44 12.82 -15.85 -1.99
N SER A 45 12.67 -16.30 -0.75
CA SER A 45 11.44 -16.09 0.01
C SER A 45 11.43 -14.74 0.73
N LEU A 46 10.25 -14.26 1.10
CA LEU A 46 10.08 -13.06 1.92
C LEU A 46 10.73 -13.24 3.30
N GLY A 47 10.62 -14.44 3.90
CA GLY A 47 11.32 -14.82 5.12
C GLY A 47 12.85 -14.69 5.00
N GLN A 48 13.44 -15.22 3.93
CA GLN A 48 14.88 -15.09 3.66
C GLN A 48 15.27 -13.62 3.39
N THR A 49 14.42 -12.87 2.70
CA THR A 49 14.67 -11.45 2.40
C THR A 49 14.71 -10.61 3.68
N LEU A 50 13.84 -10.88 4.66
CA LEU A 50 13.90 -10.22 5.97
C LEU A 50 15.25 -10.43 6.66
N LEU A 51 15.80 -11.65 6.61
CA LEU A 51 17.13 -11.94 7.16
C LEU A 51 18.23 -11.21 6.38
N LEU A 52 18.19 -11.26 5.05
CA LEU A 52 19.20 -10.58 4.21
C LEU A 52 19.17 -9.05 4.39
N LEU A 53 17.99 -8.46 4.62
CA LEU A 53 17.83 -7.04 4.92
C LEU A 53 18.51 -6.65 6.25
N THR A 54 18.50 -7.51 7.26
CA THR A 54 19.22 -7.24 8.52
C THR A 54 20.74 -7.22 8.31
N GLY A 55 21.29 -8.15 7.53
CA GLY A 55 22.70 -8.17 7.17
C GLY A 55 23.11 -6.96 6.31
N LEU A 56 22.27 -6.59 5.34
CA LEU A 56 22.46 -5.39 4.50
C LEU A 56 22.43 -4.11 5.35
N ALA A 57 21.47 -3.98 6.26
CA ALA A 57 21.35 -2.83 7.14
C ALA A 57 22.53 -2.71 8.12
N ALA A 58 22.99 -3.84 8.67
CA ALA A 58 24.20 -3.92 9.49
C ALA A 58 25.42 -3.39 8.71
N GLY A 59 25.61 -3.89 7.49
CA GLY A 59 26.70 -3.48 6.61
C GLY A 59 26.65 -2.00 6.21
N TYR A 60 25.47 -1.51 5.85
CA TYR A 60 25.23 -0.11 5.49
C TYR A 60 25.53 0.84 6.65
N GLN A 61 25.01 0.57 7.85
CA GLN A 61 25.21 1.43 9.02
C GLN A 61 26.66 1.42 9.51
N ALA A 62 27.31 0.27 9.51
CA ALA A 62 28.73 0.16 9.88
C ALA A 62 29.64 0.95 8.93
N SER A 63 29.25 1.08 7.66
CA SER A 63 30.04 1.71 6.61
C SER A 63 29.72 3.20 6.37
N ARG A 64 28.59 3.72 6.88
CA ARG A 64 28.09 5.08 6.60
C ARG A 64 28.90 6.22 7.25
N ARG A 65 29.82 5.92 8.18
CA ARG A 65 30.60 6.96 8.88
C ARG A 65 31.69 7.53 7.97
N HIS A 66 31.67 8.84 7.78
CA HIS A 66 32.47 9.58 6.79
C HIS A 66 33.94 9.68 7.21
N GLY A 67 34.86 9.48 6.24
CA GLY A 67 36.26 9.87 6.36
C GLY A 67 37.32 8.79 6.09
N GLU A 68 36.94 7.57 5.70
CA GLU A 68 37.90 6.47 5.52
C GLU A 68 37.80 5.83 4.12
N GLY A 69 38.90 5.25 3.62
CA GLY A 69 39.00 4.67 2.28
C GLY A 69 38.10 3.46 2.02
N MET A 70 38.09 2.97 0.78
CA MET A 70 37.19 1.89 0.31
C MET A 70 37.37 0.57 1.09
N ALA A 71 38.61 0.14 1.30
CA ALA A 71 38.92 -1.14 1.96
C ALA A 71 38.43 -1.22 3.42
N PRO A 72 38.71 -0.26 4.32
CA PRO A 72 38.22 -0.33 5.71
C PRO A 72 36.69 -0.24 5.81
N ALA A 73 36.01 0.45 4.89
CA ALA A 73 34.56 0.48 4.83
C ALA A 73 33.98 -0.90 4.47
N MET A 74 34.49 -1.55 3.42
CA MET A 74 34.05 -2.91 3.04
C MET A 74 34.29 -3.93 4.17
N LEU A 75 35.47 -3.90 4.79
CA LEU A 75 35.80 -4.82 5.88
C LEU A 75 34.86 -4.65 7.08
N ARG A 76 34.49 -3.43 7.44
CA ARG A 76 33.52 -3.17 8.52
C ARG A 76 32.14 -3.69 8.18
N GLY A 77 31.69 -3.51 6.94
CA GLY A 77 30.40 -4.01 6.52
C GLY A 77 30.34 -5.54 6.50
N VAL A 78 31.40 -6.19 6.00
CA VAL A 78 31.57 -7.65 6.07
C VAL A 78 31.50 -8.13 7.52
N LEU A 79 32.26 -7.50 8.43
CA LEU A 79 32.26 -7.89 9.86
C LEU A 79 30.91 -7.65 10.55
N ALA A 80 30.24 -6.54 10.26
CA ALA A 80 28.93 -6.24 10.82
C ALA A 80 27.88 -7.25 10.31
N GLY A 81 27.88 -7.53 9.01
CA GLY A 81 27.00 -8.53 8.42
C GLY A 81 27.29 -9.95 8.93
N ALA A 82 28.56 -10.33 9.04
CA ALA A 82 28.98 -11.60 9.63
C ALA A 82 28.52 -11.71 11.09
N GLY A 83 28.59 -10.61 11.86
CA GLY A 83 28.06 -10.54 13.23
C GLY A 83 26.54 -10.75 13.30
N SER A 84 25.80 -10.17 12.35
CA SER A 84 24.36 -10.41 12.23
C SER A 84 24.04 -11.87 11.92
N GLY A 85 24.76 -12.47 10.95
CA GLY A 85 24.64 -13.89 10.62
C GLY A 85 25.06 -14.80 11.77
N ALA A 86 26.09 -14.44 12.53
CA ALA A 86 26.56 -15.17 13.70
C ALA A 86 25.53 -15.19 14.84
N ALA A 87 24.76 -14.12 15.03
CA ALA A 87 23.68 -14.11 16.02
C ALA A 87 22.57 -15.12 15.66
N VAL A 88 22.18 -15.19 14.38
CA VAL A 88 21.19 -16.18 13.90
C VAL A 88 21.77 -17.60 13.95
N ALA A 89 23.05 -17.76 13.60
CA ALA A 89 23.76 -19.03 13.75
C ALA A 89 23.82 -19.50 15.21
N ALA A 90 24.01 -18.58 16.16
CA ALA A 90 23.98 -18.88 17.58
C ALA A 90 22.59 -19.32 18.04
N LEU A 91 21.51 -18.72 17.52
CA LEU A 91 20.14 -19.18 17.76
C LEU A 91 19.94 -20.63 17.29
N VAL A 92 20.42 -20.97 16.09
CA VAL A 92 20.37 -22.34 15.55
C VAL A 92 21.17 -23.31 16.42
N ALA A 93 22.39 -22.93 16.82
CA ALA A 93 23.24 -23.76 17.67
C ALA A 93 22.58 -24.00 19.03
N LEU A 94 22.01 -22.97 19.64
CA LEU A 94 21.33 -23.06 20.92
C LEU A 94 20.06 -23.92 20.83
N GLY A 95 19.28 -23.78 19.75
CA GLY A 95 18.13 -24.64 19.45
C GLY A 95 18.46 -26.10 19.12
N SER A 96 19.72 -26.42 18.78
CA SER A 96 20.16 -27.80 18.58
C SER A 96 20.53 -28.52 19.89
N VAL A 97 20.82 -27.77 20.95
CA VAL A 97 21.20 -28.29 22.27
C VAL A 97 20.03 -28.22 23.25
N LEU A 98 19.21 -27.18 23.14
CA LEU A 98 18.07 -26.91 24.03
C LEU A 98 16.77 -26.98 23.24
N ASP A 99 15.74 -27.59 23.81
CA ASP A 99 14.39 -27.56 23.23
C ASP A 99 13.74 -26.19 23.46
N LEU A 100 14.14 -25.23 22.64
CA LEU A 100 13.69 -23.85 22.69
C LEU A 100 12.18 -23.69 22.53
N ARG A 101 11.49 -24.67 21.93
CA ARG A 101 10.04 -24.64 21.74
C ARG A 101 9.27 -24.53 23.05
N THR A 102 9.83 -25.07 24.13
CA THR A 102 9.23 -25.04 25.47
C THR A 102 9.06 -23.61 26.02
N VAL A 103 9.97 -22.70 25.63
CA VAL A 103 9.95 -21.29 26.05
C VAL A 103 9.47 -20.38 24.92
N LEU A 104 9.82 -20.72 23.68
CA LEU A 104 9.60 -19.94 22.47
C LEU A 104 8.85 -20.81 21.45
N ILE A 105 7.52 -20.77 21.47
CA ILE A 105 6.64 -21.64 20.66
C ILE A 105 7.01 -21.67 19.17
N ASN A 106 7.48 -20.54 18.64
CA ASN A 106 7.84 -20.38 17.22
C ASN A 106 9.28 -20.80 16.89
N ALA A 107 10.12 -21.08 17.89
CA ALA A 107 11.44 -21.68 17.70
C ALA A 107 11.32 -23.19 17.42
N SER A 108 10.64 -23.53 16.32
CA SER A 108 10.33 -24.90 15.94
C SER A 108 11.45 -25.54 15.09
N PRO A 109 11.54 -26.89 15.04
CA PRO A 109 12.47 -27.60 14.16
C PRO A 109 12.40 -27.14 12.69
N GLU A 110 11.19 -26.83 12.20
CA GLU A 110 10.98 -26.28 10.86
C GLU A 110 11.66 -24.93 10.64
N LEU A 111 11.66 -24.04 11.64
CA LEU A 111 12.35 -22.74 11.55
C LEU A 111 13.86 -22.98 11.45
N PHE A 112 14.42 -23.89 12.26
CA PHE A 112 15.84 -24.22 12.20
C PHE A 112 16.22 -24.89 10.89
N ALA A 113 15.39 -25.78 10.35
CA ALA A 113 15.57 -26.35 9.03
C ALA A 113 15.58 -25.26 7.95
N LEU A 114 14.68 -24.27 8.05
CA LEU A 114 14.61 -23.14 7.12
C LEU A 114 15.86 -22.25 7.20
N LEU A 115 16.26 -21.87 8.40
CA LEU A 115 17.46 -21.05 8.65
C LEU A 115 18.74 -21.76 8.18
N THR A 116 18.79 -23.08 8.24
CA THR A 116 19.96 -23.88 7.86
C THR A 116 19.90 -24.41 6.42
N PHE A 117 18.89 -24.02 5.64
CA PHE A 117 18.64 -24.53 4.29
C PHE A 117 18.57 -26.08 4.25
N GLY A 118 18.01 -26.69 5.30
CA GLY A 118 17.88 -28.14 5.45
C GLY A 118 19.18 -28.88 5.77
N ARG A 119 20.30 -28.16 6.01
CA ARG A 119 21.62 -28.77 6.25
C ARG A 119 21.97 -28.96 7.73
N GLY A 120 21.00 -28.81 8.64
CA GLY A 120 21.22 -28.96 10.08
C GLY A 120 22.26 -27.98 10.62
N THR A 121 23.02 -28.36 11.65
CA THR A 121 24.01 -27.48 12.30
C THR A 121 25.14 -27.02 11.36
N ALA A 122 25.45 -27.80 10.32
CA ALA A 122 26.42 -27.39 9.28
C ALA A 122 25.94 -26.14 8.50
N GLY A 123 24.63 -25.92 8.41
CA GLY A 123 24.04 -24.73 7.79
C GLY A 123 24.27 -23.44 8.59
N ALA A 124 24.67 -23.52 9.87
CA ALA A 124 24.97 -22.34 10.68
C ALA A 124 26.16 -21.54 10.12
N GLY A 125 27.15 -22.22 9.51
CA GLY A 125 28.27 -21.55 8.83
C GLY A 125 27.82 -20.75 7.60
N LEU A 126 26.80 -21.24 6.88
CA LEU A 126 26.23 -20.54 5.72
C LEU A 126 25.54 -19.23 6.13
N LEU A 127 24.94 -19.16 7.32
CA LEU A 127 24.33 -17.93 7.83
C LEU A 127 25.36 -16.83 8.08
N ILE A 128 26.54 -17.18 8.58
CA ILE A 128 27.64 -16.22 8.78
C ILE A 128 28.15 -15.73 7.42
N LEU A 129 28.32 -16.63 6.45
CA LEU A 129 28.74 -16.27 5.10
C LEU A 129 27.70 -15.42 4.36
N ALA A 130 26.42 -15.76 4.48
CA ALA A 130 25.32 -14.98 3.92
C ALA A 130 25.21 -13.60 4.59
N GLY A 131 25.40 -13.54 5.90
CA GLY A 131 25.52 -12.30 6.65
C GLY A 131 26.71 -11.45 6.18
N ALA A 132 27.88 -12.06 6.01
CA ALA A 132 29.08 -11.40 5.51
C ALA A 132 28.86 -10.84 4.08
N ALA A 133 28.26 -11.63 3.19
CA ALA A 133 27.97 -11.23 1.82
C ALA A 133 26.95 -10.08 1.74
N THR A 134 25.87 -10.16 2.51
CA THR A 134 24.87 -9.08 2.59
C THR A 134 25.43 -7.83 3.27
N GLY A 135 26.29 -7.99 4.27
CA GLY A 135 27.03 -6.89 4.88
C GLY A 135 27.97 -6.19 3.90
N ALA A 136 28.67 -6.96 3.06
CA ALA A 136 29.49 -6.42 1.98
C ALA A 136 28.64 -5.66 0.96
N ALA A 137 27.48 -6.19 0.57
CA ALA A 137 26.53 -5.50 -0.31
C ALA A 137 26.05 -4.19 0.32
N GLY A 138 25.69 -4.19 1.61
CA GLY A 138 25.34 -2.99 2.38
C GLY A 138 26.46 -1.95 2.39
N ALA A 139 27.72 -2.37 2.56
CA ALA A 139 28.87 -1.47 2.47
C ALA A 139 29.07 -0.91 1.05
N ALA A 140 28.94 -1.75 0.02
CA ALA A 140 29.06 -1.35 -1.37
C ALA A 140 28.05 -0.24 -1.72
N THR A 141 26.82 -0.31 -1.19
CA THR A 141 25.85 0.78 -1.41
C THR A 141 26.29 2.13 -0.86
N VAL A 142 27.09 2.18 0.22
CA VAL A 142 27.63 3.45 0.75
C VAL A 142 28.72 3.99 -0.17
N LEU A 143 29.55 3.11 -0.71
CA LEU A 143 30.70 3.43 -1.56
C LEU A 143 30.29 3.85 -2.98
N LEU A 144 29.15 3.38 -3.46
CA LEU A 144 28.63 3.74 -4.77
C LEU A 144 28.32 5.25 -4.86
N PRO A 145 28.71 5.91 -5.96
CA PRO A 145 28.40 7.32 -6.17
C PRO A 145 26.88 7.52 -6.24
N ALA A 146 26.40 8.71 -5.86
CA ALA A 146 24.97 9.00 -5.72
C ALA A 146 24.16 8.71 -7.00
N TRP A 147 24.78 8.89 -8.18
CA TRP A 147 24.18 8.60 -9.48
C TRP A 147 23.94 7.11 -9.73
N ALA A 148 24.69 6.21 -9.11
CA ALA A 148 24.50 4.76 -9.22
C ALA A 148 23.70 4.19 -8.03
N ARG A 149 23.95 4.72 -6.83
CA ARG A 149 23.30 4.27 -5.59
C ARG A 149 21.79 4.47 -5.61
N ARG A 150 21.32 5.68 -5.96
CA ARG A 150 19.88 5.98 -5.93
C ARG A 150 19.09 5.09 -6.91
N PRO A 151 19.51 4.93 -8.19
CA PRO A 151 18.84 4.02 -9.10
C PRO A 151 18.86 2.57 -8.65
N ALA A 152 20.00 2.05 -8.17
CA ALA A 152 20.10 0.68 -7.70
C ALA A 152 19.16 0.40 -6.51
N MET A 153 19.11 1.32 -5.53
CA MET A 153 18.19 1.18 -4.40
C MET A 153 16.73 1.27 -4.85
N THR A 154 16.41 2.19 -5.76
CA THR A 154 15.05 2.31 -6.32
C THR A 154 14.63 1.02 -7.01
N GLY A 155 15.52 0.40 -7.78
CA GLY A 155 15.23 -0.87 -8.45
C GLY A 155 15.05 -2.03 -7.49
N LEU A 156 15.91 -2.18 -6.49
CA LEU A 156 15.76 -3.21 -5.45
C LEU A 156 14.46 -3.04 -4.68
N THR A 157 14.12 -1.80 -4.28
CA THR A 157 12.86 -1.50 -3.61
C THR A 157 11.66 -1.79 -4.51
N CYS A 158 11.76 -1.52 -5.82
CA CYS A 158 10.68 -1.83 -6.75
C CYS A 158 10.47 -3.34 -6.92
N VAL A 159 11.54 -4.13 -7.06
CA VAL A 159 11.45 -5.61 -7.11
C VAL A 159 10.83 -6.15 -5.82
N LEU A 160 11.29 -5.66 -4.67
CA LEU A 160 10.72 -6.05 -3.37
C LEU A 160 9.23 -5.72 -3.29
N PHE A 161 8.84 -4.52 -3.69
CA PHE A 161 7.44 -4.08 -3.68
C PHE A 161 6.58 -4.92 -4.61
N LEU A 162 7.01 -5.14 -5.87
CA LEU A 162 6.24 -5.93 -6.82
C LEU A 162 6.14 -7.40 -6.39
N GLY A 163 7.19 -7.97 -5.79
CA GLY A 163 7.15 -9.34 -5.26
C GLY A 163 6.25 -9.47 -4.04
N LEU A 164 6.31 -8.50 -3.12
CA LEU A 164 5.46 -8.47 -1.94
C LEU A 164 3.97 -8.36 -2.30
N PHE A 165 3.65 -7.48 -3.25
CA PHE A 165 2.27 -7.20 -3.66
C PHE A 165 1.84 -8.00 -4.90
N GLN A 166 2.57 -9.05 -5.26
CA GLN A 166 2.31 -9.81 -6.47
C GLN A 166 0.88 -10.32 -6.58
N GLU A 167 0.32 -10.93 -5.54
CA GLU A 167 -1.05 -11.46 -5.58
C GLU A 167 -2.05 -10.35 -5.93
N LEU A 168 -1.89 -9.19 -5.29
CA LEU A 168 -2.71 -8.02 -5.55
C LEU A 168 -2.48 -7.48 -6.96
N LEU A 169 -1.23 -7.43 -7.43
CA LEU A 169 -0.90 -6.97 -8.77
C LEU A 169 -1.42 -7.92 -9.86
N GLN A 170 -1.34 -9.23 -9.66
CA GLN A 170 -1.92 -10.21 -10.58
C GLN A 170 -3.45 -10.10 -10.64
N LEU A 171 -4.10 -9.82 -9.50
CA LEU A 171 -5.54 -9.52 -9.46
C LEU A 171 -5.88 -8.22 -10.20
N LEU A 172 -5.00 -7.21 -10.13
CA LEU A 172 -5.16 -5.94 -10.87
C LEU A 172 -4.91 -6.10 -12.38
N LEU A 173 -3.97 -6.96 -12.77
CA LEU A 173 -3.58 -7.20 -14.17
C LEU A 173 -4.55 -8.21 -14.82
N VAL A 174 -5.69 -7.69 -15.27
CA VAL A 174 -6.74 -8.44 -15.98
C VAL A 174 -6.23 -9.02 -17.30
N GLU A 175 -6.82 -10.15 -17.73
CA GLU A 175 -6.54 -10.85 -18.98
C GLU A 175 -6.97 -10.05 -20.23
N GLY A 176 -6.28 -8.94 -20.51
CA GLY A 176 -6.33 -8.28 -21.81
C GLY A 176 -5.36 -8.92 -22.81
N ARG A 177 -5.66 -8.85 -24.12
CA ARG A 177 -4.77 -9.38 -25.18
C ARG A 177 -3.33 -8.85 -25.11
N VAL A 178 -3.15 -7.63 -24.61
CA VAL A 178 -1.84 -6.97 -24.45
C VAL A 178 -1.22 -7.21 -23.08
N VAL A 179 -2.04 -7.29 -22.03
CA VAL A 179 -1.59 -7.37 -20.63
C VAL A 179 -1.23 -8.80 -20.23
N SER A 180 -1.95 -9.80 -20.75
CA SER A 180 -1.71 -11.22 -20.49
C SER A 180 -0.26 -11.69 -20.72
N PRO A 181 0.41 -11.39 -21.87
CA PRO A 181 1.80 -11.81 -22.07
C PRO A 181 2.78 -11.11 -21.11
N ILE A 182 2.52 -9.84 -20.78
CA ILE A 182 3.34 -9.08 -19.83
C ILE A 182 3.21 -9.67 -18.43
N ARG A 183 1.99 -9.98 -18.00
CA ARG A 183 1.70 -10.63 -16.71
C ARG A 183 2.40 -11.99 -16.61
N ALA A 184 2.26 -12.84 -17.63
CA ALA A 184 2.85 -14.18 -17.67
C ALA A 184 4.39 -14.14 -17.67
N PHE A 185 4.98 -13.09 -18.25
CA PHE A 185 6.43 -12.89 -18.20
C PHE A 185 6.89 -12.36 -16.84
N LEU A 186 6.21 -11.38 -16.26
CA LEU A 186 6.65 -10.73 -15.02
C LEU A 186 6.44 -11.59 -13.78
N PHE A 187 5.33 -12.33 -13.71
CA PHE A 187 4.90 -13.04 -12.51
C PHE A 187 4.81 -14.55 -12.74
N ALA A 188 5.29 -15.34 -11.77
CA ALA A 188 5.07 -16.78 -11.68
C ALA A 188 3.95 -17.09 -10.67
N ALA A 189 3.72 -18.37 -10.34
CA ALA A 189 2.68 -18.77 -9.39
C ALA A 189 2.87 -18.17 -7.99
N ASN A 190 4.10 -18.22 -7.45
CA ASN A 190 4.37 -17.91 -6.03
C ASN A 190 5.24 -16.66 -5.80
N GLY A 191 5.73 -16.02 -6.86
CA GLY A 191 6.65 -14.87 -6.79
C GLY A 191 6.97 -14.30 -8.19
N LEU A 192 7.77 -13.23 -8.27
CA LEU A 192 8.16 -12.66 -9.56
C LEU A 192 8.94 -13.72 -10.31
N SER A 193 8.75 -13.82 -11.63
CA SER A 193 9.62 -14.70 -12.41
C SER A 193 11.06 -14.15 -12.33
N SER A 194 12.07 -15.01 -12.42
CA SER A 194 13.47 -14.56 -12.40
C SER A 194 13.78 -13.57 -13.53
N GLY A 195 13.18 -13.76 -14.70
CA GLY A 195 13.26 -12.82 -15.83
C GLY A 195 12.51 -11.51 -15.55
N GLY A 196 11.35 -11.60 -14.92
CA GLY A 196 10.54 -10.46 -14.51
C GLY A 196 11.24 -9.58 -13.48
N ALA A 197 11.84 -10.18 -12.45
CA ALA A 197 12.60 -9.48 -11.43
C ALA A 197 13.79 -8.73 -12.03
N LEU A 198 14.54 -9.36 -12.94
CA LEU A 198 15.68 -8.73 -13.61
C LEU A 198 15.25 -7.59 -14.53
N THR A 199 14.19 -7.77 -15.30
CA THR A 199 13.68 -6.72 -16.20
C THR A 199 13.13 -5.53 -15.42
N VAL A 200 12.34 -5.75 -14.37
CA VAL A 200 11.90 -4.69 -13.45
C VAL A 200 13.10 -3.95 -12.90
N PHE A 201 14.12 -4.66 -12.38
CA PHE A 201 15.31 -4.04 -11.82
C PHE A 201 16.04 -3.16 -12.84
N LEU A 202 16.28 -3.67 -14.06
CA LEU A 202 17.00 -2.93 -15.10
C LEU A 202 16.20 -1.73 -15.63
N VAL A 203 14.89 -1.89 -15.84
CA VAL A 203 14.00 -0.81 -16.31
C VAL A 203 13.92 0.30 -15.27
N THR A 204 13.71 -0.04 -14.01
CA THR A 204 13.61 0.94 -12.92
C THR A 204 14.95 1.61 -12.63
N LEU A 205 16.07 0.88 -12.74
CA LEU A 205 17.41 1.43 -12.66
C LEU A 205 17.66 2.43 -13.80
N GLY A 206 17.34 2.06 -15.04
CA GLY A 206 17.49 2.94 -16.21
C GLY A 206 16.60 4.19 -16.11
N ALA A 207 15.33 4.02 -15.76
CA ALA A 207 14.38 5.11 -15.58
C ALA A 207 14.79 6.06 -14.44
N SER A 208 15.23 5.52 -13.30
CA SER A 208 15.70 6.33 -12.16
C SER A 208 17.03 7.05 -12.48
N ALA A 209 17.95 6.40 -13.19
CA ALA A 209 19.19 7.03 -13.66
C ALA A 209 18.91 8.17 -14.65
N ALA A 210 18.01 7.94 -15.63
CA ALA A 210 17.58 8.97 -16.57
C ALA A 210 16.86 10.12 -15.85
N TRP A 211 15.96 9.81 -14.90
CA TRP A 211 15.21 10.79 -14.14
C TRP A 211 16.12 11.67 -13.27
N THR A 212 17.11 11.09 -12.60
CA THR A 212 18.08 11.86 -11.81
C THR A 212 18.97 12.76 -12.69
N ARG A 213 19.24 12.36 -13.94
CA ARG A 213 19.99 13.18 -14.90
C ARG A 213 19.15 14.29 -15.53
N TRP A 214 17.88 14.03 -15.86
CA TRP A 214 17.01 14.97 -16.56
C TRP A 214 16.21 15.91 -15.65
N SER A 215 15.82 15.46 -14.45
CA SER A 215 14.98 16.27 -13.55
C SER A 215 15.55 17.63 -13.14
N PRO A 216 16.86 17.81 -12.82
CA PRO A 216 17.37 19.15 -12.49
C PRO A 216 17.34 20.09 -13.70
N ALA A 217 17.77 19.61 -14.87
CA ALA A 217 17.76 20.40 -16.11
C ALA A 217 16.33 20.76 -16.56
N ALA A 218 15.37 19.86 -16.39
CA ALA A 218 13.96 20.12 -16.69
C ALA A 218 13.35 21.14 -15.72
N ARG A 219 13.66 21.06 -14.43
CA ARG A 219 13.19 22.01 -13.40
C ARG A 219 13.77 23.40 -13.61
N GLU A 220 15.06 23.52 -13.94
CA GLU A 220 15.70 24.79 -14.27
C GLU A 220 15.10 25.42 -15.53
N ARG A 221 14.94 24.64 -16.60
CA ARG A 221 14.29 25.10 -17.84
C ARG A 221 12.86 25.58 -17.57
N PHE A 222 12.08 24.84 -16.79
CA PHE A 222 10.70 25.22 -16.44
C PHE A 222 10.64 26.49 -15.55
N GLY A 223 11.61 26.66 -14.66
CA GLY A 223 11.77 27.84 -13.82
C GLY A 223 12.12 29.12 -14.60
N GLN A 224 12.81 28.97 -15.74
CA GLN A 224 13.18 30.07 -16.64
C GLN A 224 12.08 30.46 -17.63
N LEU A 225 10.99 29.68 -17.76
CA LEU A 225 9.91 30.00 -18.69
C LEU A 225 9.10 31.22 -18.23
N PRO A 226 8.72 32.12 -19.16
CA PRO A 226 7.77 33.21 -18.94
C PRO A 226 6.46 32.73 -18.30
N ALA A 227 5.87 33.54 -17.44
CA ALA A 227 4.59 33.27 -16.77
C ALA A 227 3.46 32.74 -17.69
N PRO A 228 3.24 33.25 -18.92
CA PRO A 228 2.20 32.71 -19.80
C PRO A 228 2.50 31.28 -20.29
N GLN A 229 3.76 30.94 -20.58
CA GLN A 229 4.16 29.58 -20.99
C GLN A 229 4.10 28.58 -19.82
N ARG A 230 4.38 29.04 -18.60
CA ARG A 230 4.22 28.19 -17.40
C ARG A 230 2.76 27.82 -17.16
N ARG A 231 1.84 28.77 -17.38
CA ARG A 231 0.39 28.51 -17.30
C ARG A 231 -0.07 27.56 -18.39
N SER A 232 0.37 27.73 -19.64
CA SER A 232 -0.03 26.82 -20.73
C SER A 232 0.46 25.39 -20.49
N LEU A 233 1.70 25.20 -20.04
CA LEU A 233 2.21 23.88 -19.63
C LEU A 233 1.46 23.30 -18.42
N GLY A 234 1.02 24.14 -17.49
CA GLY A 234 0.16 23.73 -16.38
C GLY A 234 -1.20 23.21 -16.87
N PHE A 235 -1.84 23.91 -17.80
CA PHE A 235 -3.08 23.45 -18.45
C PHE A 235 -2.87 22.20 -19.29
N LEU A 236 -1.73 22.08 -19.97
CA LEU A 236 -1.37 20.90 -20.76
C LEU A 236 -1.15 19.69 -19.84
N GLY A 237 -0.45 19.88 -18.72
CA GLY A 237 -0.26 18.84 -17.70
C GLY A 237 -1.56 18.43 -17.02
N LEU A 238 -2.44 19.40 -16.71
CA LEU A 238 -3.78 19.12 -16.20
C LEU A 238 -4.63 18.37 -17.24
N GLY A 239 -4.58 18.78 -18.50
CA GLY A 239 -5.24 18.10 -19.61
C GLY A 239 -4.77 16.65 -19.75
N LEU A 240 -3.46 16.42 -19.76
CA LEU A 240 -2.88 15.07 -19.78
C LEU A 240 -3.30 14.25 -18.54
N GLY A 241 -3.36 14.87 -17.36
CA GLY A 241 -3.81 14.22 -16.13
C GLY A 241 -5.29 13.80 -16.20
N VAL A 242 -6.16 14.67 -16.70
CA VAL A 242 -7.58 14.37 -16.92
C VAL A 242 -7.75 13.28 -17.98
N THR A 243 -7.01 13.37 -19.10
CA THR A 243 -7.03 12.33 -20.12
C THR A 243 -6.57 10.98 -19.56
N ALA A 244 -5.51 10.96 -18.77
CA ALA A 244 -5.05 9.75 -18.10
C ALA A 244 -6.14 9.19 -17.18
N LEU A 245 -6.78 10.03 -16.36
CA LEU A 245 -7.86 9.64 -15.45
C LEU A 245 -9.06 9.02 -16.18
N LEU A 246 -9.47 9.61 -17.31
CA LEU A 246 -10.54 9.10 -18.15
C LEU A 246 -10.19 7.77 -18.84
N LEU A 247 -8.91 7.53 -19.12
CA LEU A 247 -8.44 6.28 -19.72
C LEU A 247 -8.16 5.18 -18.70
N VAL A 248 -8.09 5.47 -17.39
CA VAL A 248 -7.79 4.44 -16.39
C VAL A 248 -8.79 3.29 -16.45
N PRO A 249 -10.12 3.48 -16.40
CA PRO A 249 -11.07 2.37 -16.35
C PRO A 249 -11.01 1.43 -17.57
N THR A 250 -10.68 1.98 -18.75
CA THR A 250 -10.63 1.19 -19.99
C THR A 250 -9.41 0.26 -20.05
N VAL A 251 -8.38 0.54 -19.26
CA VAL A 251 -7.13 -0.24 -19.21
C VAL A 251 -7.03 -1.06 -17.91
N ALA A 252 -7.65 -0.57 -16.84
CA ALA A 252 -7.60 -1.11 -15.48
C ALA A 252 -8.46 -2.38 -15.26
N GLY A 253 -9.43 -2.63 -16.14
CA GLY A 253 -10.36 -3.74 -16.04
C GLY A 253 -11.35 -3.63 -14.87
N PRO A 254 -12.21 -4.65 -14.65
CA PRO A 254 -13.38 -4.51 -13.77
C PRO A 254 -13.05 -4.35 -12.29
N PHE A 255 -12.05 -5.07 -11.78
CA PHE A 255 -11.69 -5.04 -10.36
C PHE A 255 -11.14 -3.68 -9.95
N LEU A 256 -10.12 -3.17 -10.66
CA LEU A 256 -9.54 -1.87 -10.35
C LEU A 256 -10.56 -0.75 -10.62
N SER A 257 -11.42 -0.88 -11.63
CA SER A 257 -12.52 0.06 -11.84
C SER A 257 -13.52 0.07 -10.67
N GLN A 258 -13.85 -1.09 -10.08
CA GLN A 258 -14.68 -1.16 -8.88
C GLN A 258 -14.01 -0.48 -7.68
N VAL A 259 -12.70 -0.70 -7.50
CA VAL A 259 -11.92 -0.01 -6.47
C VAL A 259 -11.95 1.51 -6.70
N LEU A 260 -11.79 1.96 -7.94
CA LEU A 260 -11.83 3.37 -8.30
C LEU A 260 -13.21 3.99 -8.09
N VAL A 261 -14.30 3.27 -8.38
CA VAL A 261 -15.67 3.70 -8.03
C VAL A 261 -15.79 3.90 -6.51
N LEU A 262 -15.27 2.97 -5.71
CA LEU A 262 -15.32 3.08 -4.25
C LEU A 262 -14.48 4.26 -3.75
N VAL A 263 -13.28 4.46 -4.31
CA VAL A 263 -12.43 5.62 -4.02
C VAL A 263 -13.14 6.91 -4.40
N GLY A 264 -13.78 6.97 -5.58
CA GLY A 264 -14.56 8.12 -6.03
C GLY A 264 -15.72 8.43 -5.08
N LEU A 265 -16.47 7.40 -4.66
CA LEU A 265 -17.54 7.54 -3.69
C LEU A 265 -17.04 8.11 -2.36
N PHE A 266 -15.96 7.57 -1.79
CA PHE A 266 -15.38 8.11 -0.55
C PHE A 266 -14.77 9.49 -0.74
N ALA A 267 -14.24 9.82 -1.91
CA ALA A 267 -13.76 11.16 -2.23
C ALA A 267 -14.92 12.16 -2.27
N LEU A 268 -16.06 11.81 -2.88
CA LEU A 268 -17.27 12.62 -2.87
C LEU A 268 -17.80 12.84 -1.43
N LEU A 269 -17.83 11.78 -0.61
CA LEU A 269 -18.17 11.90 0.81
C LEU A 269 -17.19 12.83 1.54
N GLY A 270 -15.89 12.68 1.28
CA GLY A 270 -14.84 13.52 1.86
C GLY A 270 -14.96 14.99 1.44
N LEU A 271 -15.33 15.26 0.18
CA LEU A 271 -15.61 16.61 -0.31
C LEU A 271 -16.80 17.23 0.42
N GLY A 272 -17.90 16.49 0.59
CA GLY A 272 -19.05 16.95 1.37
C GLY A 272 -18.69 17.21 2.83
N LEU A 273 -17.90 16.33 3.45
CA LEU A 273 -17.39 16.53 4.80
C LEU A 273 -16.47 17.76 4.91
N ASN A 274 -15.62 18.00 3.90
CA ASN A 274 -14.76 19.18 3.84
C ASN A 274 -15.57 20.48 3.74
N VAL A 275 -16.78 20.44 3.14
CA VAL A 275 -17.65 21.61 3.15
C VAL A 275 -18.11 21.95 4.57
N VAL A 276 -18.48 20.96 5.37
CA VAL A 276 -18.95 21.16 6.75
C VAL A 276 -17.80 21.46 7.70
N VAL A 277 -16.81 20.57 7.78
CA VAL A 277 -15.70 20.68 8.73
C VAL A 277 -14.68 21.72 8.28
N GLY A 278 -14.34 21.74 6.99
CA GLY A 278 -13.31 22.62 6.45
C GLY A 278 -13.75 24.08 6.34
N PHE A 279 -14.92 24.36 5.72
CA PHE A 279 -15.39 25.73 5.56
C PHE A 279 -16.21 26.25 6.74
N ALA A 280 -17.10 25.43 7.32
CA ALA A 280 -17.95 25.87 8.42
C ALA A 280 -17.28 25.72 9.80
N GLY A 281 -16.18 24.96 9.89
CA GLY A 281 -15.42 24.78 11.15
C GLY A 281 -16.15 23.96 12.21
N MET A 282 -17.20 23.23 11.82
CA MET A 282 -18.06 22.45 12.72
C MET A 282 -17.67 20.98 12.70
N LEU A 283 -17.56 20.36 13.87
CA LEU A 283 -17.32 18.92 13.97
C LEU A 283 -18.62 18.16 13.65
N ASP A 284 -18.65 17.43 12.53
CA ASP A 284 -19.77 16.60 12.10
C ASP A 284 -19.36 15.12 12.08
N LEU A 285 -19.79 14.38 13.10
CA LEU A 285 -19.60 12.93 13.18
C LEU A 285 -20.80 12.15 12.63
N GLY A 286 -21.89 12.84 12.31
CA GLY A 286 -23.15 12.30 11.82
C GLY A 286 -23.28 12.28 10.30
N TYR A 287 -22.28 12.76 9.57
CA TYR A 287 -22.33 12.95 8.12
C TYR A 287 -22.83 11.72 7.33
N VAL A 288 -22.51 10.50 7.80
CA VAL A 288 -22.93 9.24 7.17
C VAL A 288 -24.46 9.07 7.15
N ALA A 289 -25.20 9.69 8.07
CA ALA A 289 -26.66 9.66 8.02
C ALA A 289 -27.23 10.37 6.79
N PHE A 290 -26.65 11.50 6.37
CA PHE A 290 -27.08 12.17 5.14
C PHE A 290 -26.81 11.32 3.91
N PHE A 291 -25.68 10.62 3.89
CA PHE A 291 -25.37 9.64 2.85
C PHE A 291 -26.41 8.50 2.83
N ALA A 292 -26.78 7.96 3.99
CA ALA A 292 -27.81 6.93 4.10
C ALA A 292 -29.18 7.43 3.61
N ILE A 293 -29.61 8.62 4.04
CA ILE A 293 -30.88 9.22 3.60
C ILE A 293 -30.91 9.36 2.08
N GLY A 294 -29.84 9.88 1.47
CA GLY A 294 -29.73 10.00 0.03
C GLY A 294 -29.79 8.65 -0.69
N ALA A 295 -29.02 7.66 -0.23
CA ALA A 295 -28.96 6.33 -0.82
C ALA A 295 -30.32 5.59 -0.72
N TYR A 296 -30.98 5.64 0.43
CA TYR A 296 -32.31 5.05 0.61
C TYR A 296 -33.37 5.78 -0.24
N THR A 297 -33.29 7.10 -0.35
CA THR A 297 -34.22 7.86 -1.19
C THR A 297 -34.09 7.47 -2.66
N VAL A 298 -32.86 7.37 -3.19
CA VAL A 298 -32.63 6.86 -4.56
C VAL A 298 -33.15 5.42 -4.68
N GLY A 299 -32.83 4.56 -3.72
CA GLY A 299 -33.24 3.15 -3.72
C GLY A 299 -34.76 3.00 -3.79
N LEU A 300 -35.50 3.70 -2.92
CA LEU A 300 -36.97 3.65 -2.88
C LEU A 300 -37.62 4.24 -4.13
N LEU A 301 -37.05 5.32 -4.69
CA LEU A 301 -37.62 5.96 -5.87
C LEU A 301 -37.36 5.18 -7.15
N THR A 302 -36.26 4.44 -7.25
CA THR A 302 -35.83 3.77 -8.49
C THR A 302 -36.03 2.26 -8.49
N SER A 303 -36.09 1.62 -7.32
CA SER A 303 -36.21 0.16 -7.19
C SER A 303 -37.46 -0.38 -7.89
N THR A 304 -37.31 -1.52 -8.57
CA THR A 304 -38.40 -2.30 -9.16
C THR A 304 -38.84 -3.46 -8.26
N GLY A 305 -38.30 -3.57 -7.06
CA GLY A 305 -38.64 -4.61 -6.08
C GLY A 305 -39.79 -4.21 -5.16
N ASP A 306 -40.01 -5.03 -4.12
CA ASP A 306 -41.18 -4.93 -3.22
C ASP A 306 -41.30 -3.61 -2.45
N HIS A 307 -40.18 -2.90 -2.26
CA HIS A 307 -40.11 -1.64 -1.51
C HIS A 307 -40.04 -0.41 -2.42
N GLY A 308 -40.05 -0.60 -3.74
CA GLY A 308 -40.01 0.49 -4.72
C GLY A 308 -41.32 1.28 -4.74
N ILE A 309 -41.25 2.61 -4.63
CA ILE A 309 -42.43 3.48 -4.52
C ILE A 309 -42.86 4.02 -5.90
N ALA A 310 -41.89 4.45 -6.72
CA ALA A 310 -42.18 5.26 -7.92
C ALA A 310 -41.55 4.74 -9.22
N GLN A 311 -40.54 3.86 -9.15
CA GLN A 311 -39.81 3.32 -10.31
C GLN A 311 -39.31 4.40 -11.29
N LEU A 312 -38.87 5.53 -10.74
CA LEU A 312 -38.33 6.65 -11.51
C LEU A 312 -36.97 6.27 -12.12
N SER A 313 -36.63 6.94 -13.22
CA SER A 313 -35.26 6.89 -13.73
C SER A 313 -34.29 7.52 -12.71
N PHE A 314 -33.04 7.03 -12.68
CA PHE A 314 -31.99 7.56 -11.81
C PHE A 314 -31.89 9.09 -11.88
N TRP A 315 -31.88 9.66 -13.09
CA TRP A 315 -31.76 11.10 -13.30
C TRP A 315 -32.96 11.89 -12.80
N ALA A 316 -34.16 11.32 -12.88
CA ALA A 316 -35.36 11.95 -12.31
C ALA A 316 -35.40 11.87 -10.77
N ALA A 317 -34.79 10.82 -10.19
CA ALA A 317 -34.69 10.68 -8.75
C ALA A 317 -33.68 11.68 -8.13
N VAL A 318 -32.59 12.03 -8.82
CA VAL A 318 -31.53 12.91 -8.30
C VAL A 318 -32.05 14.25 -7.74
N PRO A 319 -32.89 15.05 -8.45
CA PRO A 319 -33.47 16.27 -7.89
C PRO A 319 -34.29 16.05 -6.63
N ILE A 320 -35.08 14.97 -6.58
CA ILE A 320 -35.92 14.65 -5.43
C ILE A 320 -35.04 14.29 -4.23
N VAL A 321 -33.97 13.53 -4.46
CA VAL A 321 -33.00 13.15 -3.44
C VAL A 321 -32.29 14.36 -2.87
N MET A 322 -31.95 15.36 -3.70
CA MET A 322 -31.39 16.63 -3.22
C MET A 322 -32.38 17.36 -2.30
N VAL A 323 -33.66 17.44 -2.66
CA VAL A 323 -34.69 18.09 -1.84
C VAL A 323 -34.92 17.34 -0.53
N VAL A 324 -34.97 16.00 -0.55
CA VAL A 324 -35.13 15.18 0.65
C VAL A 324 -33.93 15.33 1.58
N SER A 325 -32.71 15.28 1.04
CA SER A 325 -31.47 15.45 1.82
C SER A 325 -31.36 16.86 2.40
N LEU A 326 -31.74 17.89 1.64
CA LEU A 326 -31.81 19.28 2.12
C LEU A 326 -32.81 19.40 3.27
N THR A 327 -34.00 18.81 3.12
CA THR A 327 -35.05 18.85 4.14
C THR A 327 -34.59 18.16 5.43
N ALA A 328 -33.94 17.00 5.32
CA ALA A 328 -33.35 16.32 6.48
C ALA A 328 -32.25 17.16 7.14
N GLY A 329 -31.40 17.81 6.34
CA GLY A 329 -30.36 18.73 6.82
C GLY A 329 -30.92 19.93 7.56
N VAL A 330 -31.99 20.54 7.05
CA VAL A 330 -32.69 21.66 7.72
C VAL A 330 -33.34 21.20 9.02
N LEU A 331 -34.01 20.03 9.00
CA LEU A 331 -34.69 19.47 10.16
C LEU A 331 -33.71 19.15 11.29
N LEU A 332 -32.51 18.64 10.97
CA LEU A 332 -31.42 18.50 11.93
C LEU A 332 -30.83 19.86 12.34
N GLY A 333 -30.61 20.74 11.38
CA GLY A 333 -29.92 22.00 11.58
C GLY A 333 -30.64 22.89 12.60
N ILE A 334 -31.97 23.01 12.49
CA ILE A 334 -32.79 23.91 13.32
C ILE A 334 -32.58 23.69 14.84
N PRO A 335 -32.74 22.47 15.39
CA PRO A 335 -32.45 22.21 16.81
C PRO A 335 -31.02 22.51 17.24
N VAL A 336 -30.08 22.39 16.30
CA VAL A 336 -28.65 22.35 16.56
C VAL A 336 -27.97 23.72 16.40
N LEU A 337 -28.64 24.71 15.81
CA LEU A 337 -28.12 26.08 15.61
C LEU A 337 -27.55 26.75 16.87
N LYS A 338 -27.98 26.33 18.07
CA LYS A 338 -27.54 26.88 19.35
C LYS A 338 -26.40 26.12 20.00
N THR A 339 -26.03 24.92 19.52
CA THR A 339 -24.95 24.12 20.07
C THR A 339 -23.64 24.40 19.33
N ARG A 340 -22.51 24.31 20.03
CA ARG A 340 -21.16 24.56 19.47
C ARG A 340 -20.17 23.56 20.03
N GLY A 341 -19.08 23.35 19.30
CA GLY A 341 -17.98 22.49 19.72
C GLY A 341 -18.44 21.05 19.99
N ASP A 342 -18.08 20.51 21.15
CA ASP A 342 -18.31 19.10 21.49
C ASP A 342 -19.80 18.74 21.57
N TYR A 343 -20.66 19.68 21.96
CA TYR A 343 -22.11 19.44 22.00
C TYR A 343 -22.70 19.23 20.61
N LEU A 344 -22.17 19.93 19.60
CA LEU A 344 -22.56 19.73 18.21
C LEU A 344 -22.14 18.35 17.71
N ALA A 345 -20.94 17.89 18.10
CA ALA A 345 -20.42 16.58 17.73
C ALA A 345 -21.25 15.44 18.33
N ILE A 346 -21.67 15.56 19.60
CA ILE A 346 -22.52 14.56 20.26
C ILE A 346 -23.88 14.46 19.56
N VAL A 347 -24.48 15.60 19.21
CA VAL A 347 -25.80 15.60 18.54
C VAL A 347 -25.72 15.01 17.12
N THR A 348 -24.68 15.36 16.36
CA THR A 348 -24.50 14.79 15.00
C THR A 348 -24.23 13.29 15.06
N MET A 349 -23.39 12.81 15.99
CA MET A 349 -23.19 11.38 16.23
C MET A 349 -24.50 10.68 16.59
N GLY A 350 -25.28 11.26 17.51
CA GLY A 350 -26.58 10.71 17.92
C GLY A 350 -27.56 10.60 16.76
N PHE A 351 -27.63 11.61 15.89
CA PHE A 351 -28.43 11.54 14.67
C PHE A 351 -27.96 10.44 13.71
N GLY A 352 -26.64 10.34 13.50
CA GLY A 352 -26.01 9.26 12.75
C GLY A 352 -26.51 7.89 13.18
N GLU A 353 -26.50 7.67 14.49
CA GLU A 353 -26.92 6.42 15.12
C GLU A 353 -28.43 6.20 15.04
N ILE A 354 -29.25 7.25 15.23
CA ILE A 354 -30.71 7.17 15.08
C ILE A 354 -31.07 6.72 13.67
N ILE A 355 -30.48 7.31 12.62
CA ILE A 355 -30.77 6.91 11.23
C ILE A 355 -30.34 5.47 10.97
N ARG A 356 -29.16 5.06 11.46
CA ARG A 356 -28.68 3.67 11.37
C ARG A 356 -29.67 2.68 12.01
N LEU A 357 -30.14 2.98 13.21
CA LEU A 357 -31.09 2.14 13.94
C LEU A 357 -32.45 2.10 13.26
N LEU A 358 -32.97 3.24 12.77
CA LEU A 358 -34.25 3.30 12.06
C LEU A 358 -34.23 2.44 10.80
N VAL A 359 -33.19 2.58 9.99
CA VAL A 359 -33.02 1.82 8.74
C VAL A 359 -32.94 0.30 9.00
N LEU A 360 -32.26 -0.11 10.07
CA LEU A 360 -32.08 -1.52 10.41
C LEU A 360 -33.24 -2.10 11.26
N SER A 361 -34.17 -1.26 11.71
CA SER A 361 -35.24 -1.67 12.62
C SER A 361 -36.28 -2.55 11.94
N ASP A 362 -36.77 -3.55 12.67
CA ASP A 362 -37.93 -4.36 12.25
C ASP A 362 -39.20 -3.51 12.11
N PHE A 363 -39.30 -2.38 12.82
CA PHE A 363 -40.44 -1.47 12.71
C PHE A 363 -40.54 -0.84 11.32
N LEU A 364 -39.41 -0.42 10.73
CA LEU A 364 -39.38 0.17 9.39
C LEU A 364 -39.09 -0.84 8.28
N ARG A 365 -38.92 -2.11 8.63
CA ARG A 365 -38.67 -3.19 7.66
C ARG A 365 -39.69 -3.24 6.51
N PRO A 366 -41.00 -3.05 6.70
CA PRO A 366 -41.96 -3.07 5.58
C PRO A 366 -41.75 -1.98 4.54
N TRP A 367 -41.05 -0.90 4.88
CA TRP A 367 -40.80 0.22 3.98
C TRP A 367 -39.34 0.31 3.51
N LEU A 368 -38.38 -0.07 4.36
CA LEU A 368 -36.95 0.10 4.10
C LEU A 368 -36.20 -1.21 3.86
N GLY A 369 -36.84 -2.36 4.04
CA GLY A 369 -36.20 -3.69 3.92
C GLY A 369 -35.38 -4.10 5.16
N GLY A 370 -35.25 -3.24 6.17
CA GLY A 370 -34.55 -3.54 7.42
C GLY A 370 -33.07 -3.86 7.18
N SER A 371 -32.57 -4.94 7.78
CA SER A 371 -31.19 -5.39 7.60
C SER A 371 -30.83 -5.82 6.16
N GLN A 372 -31.81 -6.15 5.32
CA GLN A 372 -31.56 -6.50 3.91
C GLN A 372 -31.45 -5.27 3.00
N GLY A 373 -31.99 -4.13 3.43
CA GLY A 373 -32.08 -2.91 2.63
C GLY A 373 -33.02 -3.03 1.43
N VAL A 374 -32.96 -2.03 0.54
CA VAL A 374 -33.78 -1.98 -0.68
C VAL A 374 -33.09 -2.74 -1.81
N LEU A 375 -33.74 -3.79 -2.31
CA LEU A 375 -33.24 -4.63 -3.41
C LEU A 375 -33.80 -4.19 -4.77
N GLY A 376 -33.29 -4.74 -5.87
CA GLY A 376 -33.85 -4.52 -7.21
C GLY A 376 -33.65 -3.09 -7.74
N ILE A 377 -32.57 -2.42 -7.33
CA ILE A 377 -32.23 -1.07 -7.81
C ILE A 377 -31.67 -1.20 -9.24
N PRO A 378 -32.36 -0.68 -10.27
CA PRO A 378 -31.85 -0.72 -11.63
C PRO A 378 -30.61 0.15 -11.79
N LYS A 379 -29.73 -0.24 -12.70
CA LYS A 379 -28.53 0.56 -13.01
C LYS A 379 -28.95 1.85 -13.73
N PRO A 380 -28.22 2.96 -13.53
CA PRO A 380 -28.55 4.20 -14.22
C PRO A 380 -28.48 3.99 -15.74
N MET A 381 -29.36 4.68 -16.46
CA MET A 381 -29.38 4.71 -17.92
C MET A 381 -29.32 6.17 -18.39
N MET A 382 -28.50 6.47 -19.40
CA MET A 382 -28.45 7.79 -20.05
C MET A 382 -28.57 7.58 -21.56
N TRP A 383 -29.59 8.20 -22.18
CA TRP A 383 -29.84 8.12 -23.63
C TRP A 383 -29.80 6.70 -24.23
N GLY A 384 -30.37 5.72 -23.53
CA GLY A 384 -30.41 4.31 -23.95
C GLY A 384 -29.13 3.51 -23.66
N PHE A 385 -28.08 4.14 -23.14
CA PHE A 385 -26.90 3.46 -22.63
C PHE A 385 -27.06 3.14 -21.14
N GLU A 386 -26.98 1.86 -20.80
CA GLU A 386 -27.06 1.37 -19.43
C GLU A 386 -25.66 1.23 -18.83
N PHE A 387 -25.42 1.84 -17.66
CA PHE A 387 -24.15 1.76 -16.94
C PHE A 387 -24.05 0.40 -16.21
N ARG A 388 -23.73 -0.66 -16.96
CA ARG A 388 -23.71 -2.05 -16.50
C ARG A 388 -22.49 -2.40 -15.65
N GLY A 389 -21.32 -1.89 -16.03
CA GLY A 389 -20.03 -2.30 -15.45
C GLY A 389 -19.45 -1.28 -14.46
N PRO A 390 -18.57 -1.71 -13.54
CA PRO A 390 -17.80 -0.80 -12.67
C PRO A 390 -17.03 0.27 -13.47
N GLU A 391 -16.49 -0.10 -14.63
CA GLU A 391 -15.81 0.79 -15.57
C GLU A 391 -16.69 1.97 -15.99
N GLN A 392 -17.98 1.71 -16.21
CA GLN A 392 -18.95 2.70 -16.66
C GLN A 392 -19.44 3.54 -15.48
N LEU A 393 -19.67 2.91 -14.32
CA LEU A 393 -20.07 3.59 -13.09
C LEU A 393 -18.99 4.57 -12.59
N PHE A 394 -17.71 4.32 -12.88
CA PHE A 394 -16.63 5.23 -12.52
C PHE A 394 -16.84 6.63 -13.11
N TYR A 395 -17.29 6.74 -14.36
CA TYR A 395 -17.54 8.04 -14.97
C TYR A 395 -18.65 8.81 -14.26
N LEU A 396 -19.62 8.11 -13.67
CA LEU A 396 -20.67 8.75 -12.88
C LEU A 396 -20.12 9.34 -11.57
N THR A 397 -19.03 8.80 -11.02
CA THR A 397 -18.38 9.37 -9.83
C THR A 397 -17.51 10.60 -10.13
N LEU A 398 -17.20 10.85 -11.40
CA LEU A 398 -16.41 12.02 -11.82
C LEU A 398 -17.25 13.26 -12.11
N VAL A 399 -18.55 13.06 -12.39
CA VAL A 399 -19.53 14.12 -12.65
C VAL A 399 -20.21 14.49 -11.35
#